data_AF-A0A0F7EF75-F1
#
_entry.id   AF-A0A0F7EF75-F1
#
_cell.length_a   1.000
_cell.length_b   1.000
_cell.length_c   1.000
_cell.angle_alpha   90.00
_cell.angle_beta   90.00
_cell.angle_gamma   90.00
#
_symmetry.space_group_name_H-M   'P 1'
#
loop_
_entity.id
_entity.type
_entity.pdbx_description
1 polymer ?
#
loop_
_entity_poly.entity_id
_entity_poly.type
_entity_poly.pdbx_seq_one_letter_code
_entity_poly.pdbx_strand_id
1 'polypeptide(L)'
;MANIGYARQQIGLYLKHFRINSMQPSVRTQVALGIALGIDQKRVSNIECGYDEPSIKTAAKWCEITGWYEGWDMLTHMYRLDPFSLAPVDPVLNQDVSDAILNLKKQLIEVEEAIGALEKEEPKLKRMELKGVRPMSMSMQNHQKQLIDLIPAVKTLFYSLQRSGRANMGELGSMWNNEAFREYVAMPKVEDLKTNMAL
;
A
#
# COMPACT_ATOMS: atom_id res chain seq x y z
N MET A 1 13.04 20.24 -2.19
CA MET A 1 13.21 18.86 -2.70
C MET A 1 12.60 17.93 -1.67
N ALA A 2 11.61 17.13 -2.05
CA ALA A 2 10.99 16.18 -1.12
C ALA A 2 12.09 15.24 -0.59
N ASN A 3 12.14 15.08 0.73
CA ASN A 3 13.07 14.17 1.39
C ASN A 3 12.71 12.75 0.94
N ILE A 4 13.38 12.22 -0.10
CA ILE A 4 13.07 10.89 -0.63
C ILE A 4 13.70 9.90 0.34
N GLY A 5 13.00 9.60 1.43
CA GLY A 5 13.48 8.68 2.48
C GLY A 5 13.79 7.26 1.97
N TYR A 6 13.37 6.93 0.75
CA TYR A 6 13.56 5.65 0.08
C TYR A 6 14.20 5.86 -1.30
N ALA A 7 15.53 5.89 -1.36
CA ALA A 7 16.25 6.02 -2.62
C ALA A 7 16.30 4.68 -3.37
N ARG A 8 16.06 4.68 -4.69
CA ARG A 8 16.08 3.47 -5.54
C ARG A 8 17.40 2.69 -5.43
N GLN A 9 18.50 3.41 -5.30
CA GLN A 9 19.84 2.84 -5.15
C GLN A 9 19.99 1.99 -3.88
N GLN A 10 19.11 2.16 -2.90
CA GLN A 10 19.14 1.45 -1.61
C GLN A 10 18.21 0.24 -1.58
N ILE A 11 17.47 -0.08 -2.65
CA ILE A 11 16.53 -1.20 -2.68
C ILE A 11 17.16 -2.53 -2.24
N GLY A 12 18.40 -2.78 -2.65
CA GLY A 12 19.15 -3.98 -2.26
C GLY A 12 19.31 -4.13 -0.74
N LEU A 13 19.53 -3.03 -0.03
CA LEU A 13 19.67 -3.03 1.43
C LEU A 13 18.35 -3.37 2.13
N TYR A 14 17.23 -2.82 1.64
CA TYR A 14 15.90 -3.15 2.16
C TYR A 14 15.53 -4.61 1.89
N LEU A 15 15.74 -5.09 0.66
CA LEU A 15 15.45 -6.49 0.31
C LEU A 15 16.31 -7.48 1.11
N LYS A 16 17.58 -7.14 1.36
CA LYS A 16 18.46 -7.89 2.28
C LYS A 16 17.90 -7.90 3.70
N HIS A 17 17.45 -6.75 4.21
CA HIS A 17 16.83 -6.65 5.53
C HIS A 17 15.59 -7.54 5.62
N PHE A 18 14.72 -7.52 4.61
CA PHE A 18 13.52 -8.35 4.56
C PHE A 18 13.84 -9.85 4.52
N ARG A 19 14.87 -10.26 3.77
CA ARG A 19 15.30 -11.66 3.77
C ARG A 19 15.80 -12.08 5.14
N ILE A 20 16.73 -11.34 5.74
CA ILE A 20 17.36 -11.70 7.01
C ILE A 20 16.30 -11.78 8.13
N ASN A 21 15.36 -10.83 8.14
CA ASN A 21 14.28 -10.74 9.11
C ASN A 21 12.96 -11.31 8.58
N SER A 22 13.04 -12.27 7.65
CA SER A 22 11.86 -12.87 7.03
C SER A 22 10.94 -13.51 8.08
N MET A 23 9.64 -13.31 7.92
CA MET A 23 8.60 -14.03 8.67
C MET A 23 8.56 -15.51 8.31
N GLN A 24 9.11 -15.87 7.16
CA GLN A 24 9.30 -17.23 6.69
C GLN A 24 10.76 -17.64 6.92
N PRO A 25 11.09 -18.40 7.98
CA PRO A 25 12.48 -18.74 8.30
C PRO A 25 13.18 -19.53 7.19
N SER A 26 12.42 -20.30 6.42
CA SER A 26 12.92 -21.15 5.32
C SER A 26 13.63 -20.37 4.22
N VAL A 27 13.30 -19.09 4.02
CA VAL A 27 13.88 -18.24 2.95
C VAL A 27 14.91 -17.24 3.47
N ARG A 28 15.37 -17.37 4.72
CA ARG A 28 16.37 -16.44 5.30
C ARG A 28 17.75 -16.56 4.66
N THR A 29 18.06 -17.60 3.90
CA THR A 29 19.33 -17.73 3.18
C THR A 29 19.18 -17.27 1.73
N GLN A 30 20.26 -16.74 1.15
CA GLN A 30 20.23 -16.29 -0.26
C GLN A 30 19.96 -17.46 -1.22
N VAL A 31 20.44 -18.66 -0.90
CA VAL A 31 20.18 -19.88 -1.69
C VAL A 31 18.69 -20.23 -1.67
N ALA A 32 18.09 -20.35 -0.49
CA ALA A 32 16.68 -20.73 -0.37
C ALA A 32 15.74 -19.68 -0.97
N LEU A 33 16.05 -18.39 -0.76
CA LEU A 33 15.29 -17.32 -1.39
C LEU A 33 15.44 -17.33 -2.92
N GLY A 34 16.65 -17.55 -3.44
CA GLY A 34 16.90 -17.65 -4.88
C GLY A 34 16.03 -18.74 -5.52
N ILE A 35 16.00 -19.93 -4.90
CA ILE A 35 15.13 -21.04 -5.32
C ILE A 35 13.66 -20.60 -5.34
N ALA A 36 13.18 -19.95 -4.26
CA ALA A 36 11.80 -19.49 -4.16
C ALA A 36 11.44 -18.39 -5.17
N LEU A 37 12.41 -17.56 -5.57
CA LEU A 37 12.26 -16.50 -6.57
C LEU A 37 12.47 -16.99 -8.02
N GLY A 38 13.00 -18.20 -8.22
CA GLY A 38 13.40 -18.70 -9.53
C GLY A 38 14.64 -17.99 -10.10
N ILE A 39 15.54 -17.51 -9.23
CA ILE A 39 16.83 -16.89 -9.60
C ILE A 39 17.99 -17.57 -8.86
N ASP A 40 19.20 -17.50 -9.39
CA ASP A 40 20.35 -18.08 -8.70
C ASP A 40 20.78 -17.25 -7.47
N GLN A 41 21.53 -17.88 -6.56
CA GLN A 41 22.03 -17.23 -5.35
C GLN A 41 22.96 -16.04 -5.65
N LYS A 42 23.71 -16.09 -6.76
CA LYS A 42 24.62 -15.02 -7.16
C LYS A 42 23.83 -13.75 -7.51
N ARG A 43 22.71 -13.88 -8.21
CA ARG A 43 21.80 -12.79 -8.56
C ARG A 43 21.16 -12.19 -7.32
N VAL A 44 20.75 -13.02 -6.36
CA VAL A 44 20.29 -12.54 -5.03
C VAL A 44 21.38 -11.69 -4.38
N SER A 45 22.62 -12.20 -4.32
CA SER A 45 23.73 -11.47 -3.71
C SER A 45 24.05 -10.16 -4.44
N ASN A 46 24.03 -10.16 -5.77
CA ASN A 46 24.28 -8.95 -6.55
C ASN A 46 23.22 -7.87 -6.27
N ILE A 47 21.95 -8.26 -6.18
CA ILE A 47 20.85 -7.34 -5.83
C ILE A 47 21.08 -6.76 -4.43
N GLU A 48 21.38 -7.60 -3.44
CA GLU A 48 21.61 -7.15 -2.06
C GLU A 48 22.81 -6.22 -1.89
N CYS A 49 23.83 -6.38 -2.75
CA CYS A 49 25.02 -5.54 -2.77
C CYS A 49 24.86 -4.30 -3.69
N GLY A 50 23.73 -4.15 -4.38
CA GLY A 50 23.48 -3.03 -5.29
C GLY A 50 24.23 -3.11 -6.63
N TYR A 51 24.78 -4.27 -6.98
CA TYR A 51 25.40 -4.51 -8.28
C TYR A 51 24.37 -4.73 -9.40
N ASP A 52 23.18 -5.20 -9.04
CA ASP A 52 22.08 -5.47 -9.95
C ASP A 52 20.79 -4.84 -9.43
N GLU A 53 20.09 -4.03 -10.24
CA GLU A 53 18.74 -3.59 -9.88
C GLU A 53 17.73 -4.73 -10.13
N PRO A 54 16.87 -5.08 -9.16
CA PRO A 54 15.81 -6.05 -9.38
C PRO A 54 14.69 -5.45 -10.24
N SER A 55 14.00 -6.29 -11.01
CA SER A 55 12.73 -5.85 -11.60
C SER A 55 11.70 -5.61 -10.49
N ILE A 56 10.70 -4.73 -10.74
CA ILE A 56 9.60 -4.50 -9.79
C ILE A 56 8.91 -5.83 -9.44
N LYS A 57 8.68 -6.70 -10.44
CA LYS A 57 8.10 -8.04 -10.24
C LYS A 57 8.95 -8.90 -9.29
N THR A 58 10.27 -8.88 -9.43
CA THR A 58 11.18 -9.62 -8.55
C THR A 58 11.14 -9.06 -7.13
N ALA A 59 11.21 -7.74 -6.96
CA ALA A 59 11.17 -7.11 -5.65
C ALA A 59 9.82 -7.31 -4.94
N ALA A 60 8.73 -7.20 -5.68
CA ALA A 60 7.38 -7.52 -5.23
C ALA A 60 7.26 -8.96 -4.71
N LYS A 61 7.70 -9.93 -5.52
CA LYS A 61 7.66 -11.35 -5.13
C LYS A 61 8.57 -11.65 -3.94
N TRP A 62 9.69 -10.94 -3.84
CA TRP A 62 10.59 -11.01 -2.69
C TRP A 62 9.88 -10.59 -1.40
N CYS A 63 9.18 -9.45 -1.41
CA CYS A 63 8.40 -8.96 -0.26
C CYS A 63 7.29 -9.94 0.13
N GLU A 64 6.57 -10.49 -0.86
CA GLU A 64 5.55 -11.51 -0.64
C GLU A 64 6.12 -12.78 0.02
N ILE A 65 7.21 -13.33 -0.52
CA ILE A 65 7.85 -14.56 -0.01
C ILE A 65 8.40 -14.36 1.41
N THR A 66 8.96 -13.19 1.71
CA THR A 66 9.52 -12.92 3.04
C THR A 66 8.45 -12.51 4.06
N GLY A 67 7.21 -12.29 3.62
CA GLY A 67 6.09 -11.81 4.45
C GLY A 67 6.17 -10.32 4.80
N TRP A 68 7.02 -9.55 4.13
CA TRP A 68 7.18 -8.12 4.38
C TRP A 68 6.20 -7.30 3.55
N TYR A 69 4.96 -7.18 4.03
CA TYR A 69 3.88 -6.46 3.33
C TYR A 69 4.18 -4.96 3.20
N GLU A 70 4.82 -4.35 4.19
CA GLU A 70 5.28 -2.96 4.14
C GLU A 70 6.32 -2.75 3.03
N GLY A 71 6.99 -3.83 2.60
CA GLY A 71 7.87 -3.82 1.43
C GLY A 71 7.15 -3.44 0.14
N TRP A 72 5.87 -3.80 -0.01
CA TRP A 72 5.05 -3.37 -1.15
C TRP A 72 4.76 -1.87 -1.12
N ASP A 73 4.47 -1.32 0.05
CA ASP A 73 4.25 0.12 0.23
C ASP A 73 5.54 0.89 -0.08
N MET A 74 6.68 0.39 0.40
CA MET A 74 7.99 0.93 0.09
C MET A 74 8.27 0.93 -1.41
N LEU A 75 8.01 -0.18 -2.12
CA LEU A 75 8.20 -0.26 -3.57
C LEU A 75 7.28 0.71 -4.32
N THR A 76 6.01 0.77 -3.91
CA THR A 76 5.02 1.70 -4.49
C THR A 76 5.47 3.14 -4.35
N HIS A 77 5.97 3.52 -3.16
CA HIS A 77 6.52 4.85 -2.89
C HIS A 77 7.80 5.15 -3.67
N MET A 78 8.77 4.25 -3.62
CA MET A 78 10.09 4.39 -4.25
C MET A 78 9.99 4.49 -5.79
N TYR A 79 9.04 3.77 -6.39
CA TYR A 79 8.83 3.77 -7.84
C TYR A 79 7.69 4.70 -8.29
N ARG A 80 6.94 5.32 -7.37
CA ARG A 80 5.77 6.17 -7.63
C ARG A 80 4.71 5.47 -8.47
N LEU A 81 4.34 4.26 -8.06
CA LEU A 81 3.41 3.40 -8.79
C LEU A 81 1.94 3.77 -8.56
N ASP A 82 1.64 4.55 -7.52
CA ASP A 82 0.28 4.92 -7.11
C ASP A 82 0.17 6.43 -6.82
N PRO A 83 -0.96 7.11 -7.14
CA PRO A 83 -1.17 8.52 -6.82
C PRO A 83 -1.10 8.84 -5.31
N PHE A 84 -1.52 7.90 -4.46
CA PHE A 84 -1.41 7.94 -3.00
C PHE A 84 -0.18 7.15 -2.53
N SER A 85 0.93 7.17 -3.27
CA SER A 85 2.20 6.54 -2.88
C SER A 85 2.72 7.11 -1.54
N LEU A 86 2.16 6.67 -0.41
CA LEU A 86 2.53 7.07 0.94
C LEU A 86 3.79 6.31 1.38
N ALA A 87 4.53 6.90 2.32
CA ALA A 87 5.62 6.18 2.96
C ALA A 87 5.06 4.92 3.66
N PRO A 88 5.80 3.79 3.65
CA PRO A 88 5.38 2.58 4.35
C PRO A 88 5.22 2.85 5.84
N VAL A 89 4.21 2.24 6.46
CA VAL A 89 4.02 2.27 7.91
C VAL A 89 5.19 1.55 8.58
N ASP A 90 5.64 2.07 9.73
CA ASP A 90 6.65 1.40 10.54
C ASP A 90 6.14 0.01 10.99
N PRO A 91 6.83 -1.09 10.64
CA PRO A 91 6.47 -2.45 11.02
C PRO A 91 6.27 -2.66 12.53
N VAL A 92 6.87 -1.84 13.39
CA VAL A 92 6.70 -1.90 14.85
C VAL A 92 5.24 -1.62 15.25
N LEU A 93 4.53 -0.79 14.48
CA LEU A 93 3.12 -0.47 14.71
C LEU A 93 2.20 -1.64 14.35
N ASN A 94 2.71 -2.64 13.63
CA ASN A 94 1.94 -3.78 13.13
C ASN A 94 2.12 -5.04 13.99
N GLN A 95 2.69 -4.92 15.19
CA GLN A 95 2.95 -6.06 16.08
C GLN A 95 1.77 -6.42 16.97
N ASP A 96 0.90 -5.46 17.30
CA ASP A 96 -0.27 -5.67 18.15
C ASP A 96 -1.56 -5.34 17.41
N VAL A 97 -2.53 -6.26 17.49
CA VAL A 97 -3.83 -6.10 16.83
C VAL A 97 -4.73 -5.12 17.58
N SER A 98 -4.65 -5.08 18.91
CA SER A 98 -5.49 -4.22 19.75
C SER A 98 -5.11 -2.75 19.53
N ASP A 99 -3.81 -2.44 19.53
CA ASP A 99 -3.29 -1.10 19.25
C ASP A 99 -3.66 -0.66 17.83
N ALA A 100 -3.57 -1.57 16.85
CA ALA A 100 -3.98 -1.28 15.48
C ALA A 100 -5.49 -0.99 15.36
N ILE A 101 -6.35 -1.73 16.09
CA ILE A 101 -7.80 -1.45 16.16
C ILE A 101 -8.07 -0.09 16.82
N LEU A 102 -7.38 0.22 17.92
CA LEU A 102 -7.53 1.51 18.61
C LEU A 102 -7.10 2.67 17.71
N ASN A 103 -5.99 2.51 16.99
CA ASN A 103 -5.52 3.49 16.02
C ASN A 103 -6.55 3.69 14.89
N LEU A 104 -7.04 2.60 14.28
CA LEU A 104 -8.05 2.69 13.23
C LEU A 104 -9.33 3.37 13.72
N LYS A 105 -9.81 3.03 14.93
CA LYS A 105 -10.98 3.67 15.53
C LYS A 105 -10.79 5.18 15.70
N LYS A 106 -9.62 5.60 16.17
CA LYS A 106 -9.29 7.02 16.30
C LYS A 106 -9.33 7.71 14.93
N GLN A 107 -8.70 7.12 13.92
CA GLN A 107 -8.67 7.67 12.56
C GLN A 107 -10.06 7.76 11.93
N LEU A 108 -10.93 6.76 12.16
CA LEU A 108 -12.31 6.79 11.69
C LEU A 108 -13.10 7.97 12.27
N ILE A 109 -12.93 8.29 13.55
CA ILE A 109 -13.58 9.45 14.18
C ILE A 109 -13.09 10.75 13.54
N GLU A 110 -11.77 10.90 13.36
CA GLU A 110 -11.18 12.09 12.72
C GLU A 110 -11.67 12.26 11.27
N VAL A 111 -11.84 11.15 10.53
CA VAL A 111 -12.38 11.15 9.17
C VAL A 111 -13.87 11.51 9.14
N GLU A 112 -14.67 11.02 10.08
CA GLU A 112 -16.10 11.36 10.17
C GLU A 112 -16.28 12.87 10.37
N GLU A 113 -15.50 13.47 11.28
CA GLU A 113 -15.48 14.92 11.49
C GLU A 113 -15.06 15.69 10.23
N ALA A 114 -14.01 15.21 9.55
CA ALA A 114 -13.50 15.79 8.31
C ALA A 114 -14.54 15.76 7.18
N ILE A 115 -15.23 14.63 6.99
CA ILE A 115 -16.30 14.47 6.00
C ILE A 115 -17.45 15.43 6.31
N GLY A 116 -17.87 15.51 7.58
CA GLY A 116 -18.94 16.44 7.98
C GLY A 116 -18.57 17.91 7.76
N ALA A 117 -17.28 18.26 7.86
CA ALA A 117 -16.80 19.60 7.51
C ALA A 117 -16.80 19.84 6.00
N LEU A 118 -16.30 18.88 5.21
CA LEU A 118 -16.30 18.95 3.74
C LEU A 118 -17.72 19.05 3.17
N GLU A 119 -18.67 18.28 3.70
CA GLU A 119 -20.08 18.34 3.28
C GLU A 119 -20.68 19.73 3.49
N LYS A 120 -20.37 20.38 4.61
CA LYS A 120 -20.83 21.75 4.91
C LYS A 120 -20.20 22.79 3.99
N GLU A 121 -18.99 22.55 3.50
CA GLU A 121 -18.26 23.45 2.61
C GLU A 121 -18.65 23.29 1.13
N GLU A 122 -19.06 22.10 0.72
CA GLU A 122 -19.35 21.72 -0.67
C GLU A 122 -20.33 22.67 -1.40
N PRO A 123 -21.46 23.14 -0.81
CA PRO A 123 -22.36 24.07 -1.49
C PRO A 123 -21.70 25.42 -1.80
N LYS A 124 -20.77 25.87 -0.94
CA LYS A 124 -20.01 27.12 -1.18
C LYS A 124 -18.99 26.91 -2.29
N LEU A 125 -18.31 25.75 -2.30
CA LEU A 125 -17.33 25.40 -3.34
C LEU A 125 -17.98 25.35 -4.73
N LYS A 126 -19.11 24.64 -4.88
CA LYS A 126 -19.86 24.60 -6.15
C LYS A 126 -20.21 25.99 -6.69
N ARG A 127 -20.62 26.92 -5.82
CA ARG A 127 -20.93 28.31 -6.20
C ARG A 127 -19.70 29.09 -6.65
N MET A 128 -18.53 28.81 -6.07
CA MET A 128 -17.27 29.46 -6.43
C MET A 128 -16.70 28.90 -7.74
N GLU A 129 -16.81 27.59 -7.97
CA GLU A 129 -16.42 26.94 -9.22
C GLU A 129 -17.22 27.47 -10.42
N LEU A 130 -18.53 27.66 -10.27
CA LEU A 130 -19.37 28.31 -11.29
C LEU A 130 -18.93 29.74 -11.64
N LYS A 131 -18.22 30.41 -10.72
CA LYS A 131 -17.64 31.75 -10.93
C LYS A 131 -16.18 31.69 -11.42
N GLY A 132 -15.68 30.51 -11.77
CA GLY A 132 -14.30 30.29 -12.22
C GLY A 132 -13.24 30.43 -11.12
N VAL A 133 -13.65 30.48 -9.84
CA VAL A 133 -12.73 30.59 -8.71
C VAL A 133 -12.53 29.20 -8.12
N ARG A 134 -11.27 28.77 -8.00
CA ARG A 134 -10.91 27.50 -7.35
C ARG A 134 -10.25 27.77 -6.00
N PRO A 135 -11.04 27.98 -4.92
CA PRO A 135 -10.46 28.12 -3.60
C PRO A 135 -10.03 26.75 -3.10
N MET A 136 -8.76 26.60 -2.72
CA MET A 136 -8.33 25.48 -1.89
C MET A 136 -7.78 26.06 -0.61
N SER A 137 -8.58 26.03 0.45
CA SER A 137 -8.15 26.51 1.76
C SER A 137 -7.22 25.49 2.41
N MET A 138 -6.33 25.95 3.30
CA MET A 138 -5.50 25.05 4.11
C MET A 138 -6.39 24.10 4.96
N SER A 139 -7.55 24.56 5.41
CA SER A 139 -8.50 23.75 6.18
C SER A 139 -9.04 22.58 5.35
N MET A 140 -9.41 22.82 4.08
CA MET A 140 -9.87 21.77 3.17
C MET A 140 -8.77 20.75 2.89
N GLN A 141 -7.52 21.20 2.69
CA GLN A 141 -6.40 20.30 2.50
C GLN A 141 -6.17 19.42 3.73
N ASN A 142 -6.33 19.98 4.93
CA ASN A 142 -6.24 19.22 6.18
C ASN A 142 -7.35 18.17 6.30
N HIS A 143 -8.60 18.51 5.97
CA HIS A 143 -9.70 17.53 5.95
C HIS A 143 -9.44 16.41 4.94
N GLN A 144 -9.00 16.75 3.72
CA GLN A 144 -8.61 15.75 2.72
C GLN A 144 -7.44 14.87 3.16
N LYS A 145 -6.47 15.45 3.89
CA LYS A 145 -5.35 14.72 4.47
C LYS A 145 -5.82 13.73 5.55
N GLN A 146 -6.83 14.08 6.36
CA GLN A 146 -7.43 13.15 7.32
C GLN A 146 -8.07 11.94 6.62
N LEU A 147 -8.72 12.13 5.47
CA LEU A 147 -9.21 11.01 4.66
C LEU A 147 -8.06 10.10 4.18
N ILE A 148 -6.93 10.69 3.81
CA ILE A 148 -5.73 9.95 3.39
C ILE A 148 -5.14 9.15 4.55
N ASP A 149 -5.18 9.66 5.79
CA ASP A 149 -4.66 8.97 6.99
C ASP A 149 -5.38 7.64 7.27
N LEU A 150 -6.58 7.43 6.73
CA LEU A 150 -7.29 6.16 6.84
C LEU A 150 -6.58 5.02 6.07
N ILE A 151 -5.90 5.31 4.96
CA ILE A 151 -5.17 4.32 4.15
C ILE A 151 -4.11 3.60 4.98
N PRO A 152 -3.12 4.28 5.60
CA PRO A 152 -2.11 3.62 6.40
C PRO A 152 -2.72 2.96 7.64
N ALA A 153 -3.76 3.54 8.26
CA ALA A 153 -4.40 2.94 9.44
C ALA A 153 -5.08 1.58 9.14
N VAL A 154 -5.75 1.48 7.99
CA VAL A 154 -6.34 0.22 7.52
C VAL A 154 -5.24 -0.80 7.21
N LYS A 155 -4.16 -0.38 6.56
CA LYS A 155 -3.00 -1.25 6.29
C LYS A 155 -2.37 -1.78 7.58
N THR A 156 -2.16 -0.92 8.59
CA THR A 156 -1.66 -1.32 9.92
C THR A 156 -2.50 -2.46 10.51
N LEU A 157 -3.82 -2.31 10.52
CA LEU A 157 -4.71 -3.36 11.04
C LEU A 157 -4.56 -4.68 10.29
N PHE A 158 -4.60 -4.65 8.95
CA PHE A 158 -4.50 -5.88 8.17
C PHE A 158 -3.11 -6.53 8.27
N TYR A 159 -2.04 -5.75 8.34
CA TYR A 159 -0.69 -6.26 8.57
C TYR A 159 -0.58 -6.91 9.95
N SER A 160 -1.13 -6.31 11.01
CA SER A 160 -1.21 -6.93 12.35
C SER A 160 -2.02 -8.22 12.36
N LEU A 161 -3.19 -8.24 11.70
CA LEU A 161 -4.04 -9.42 11.62
C LEU A 161 -3.36 -10.57 10.87
N GLN A 162 -2.68 -10.27 9.77
CA GLN A 162 -1.91 -11.26 9.02
C GLN A 162 -0.74 -11.81 9.83
N ARG A 163 0.04 -10.95 10.51
CA ARG A 163 1.18 -11.35 11.35
C ARG A 163 0.76 -12.23 12.53
N SER A 164 -0.41 -11.96 13.11
CA SER A 164 -0.98 -12.75 14.20
C SER A 164 -1.69 -14.04 13.73
N GLY A 165 -1.75 -14.30 12.42
CA GLY A 165 -2.44 -15.45 11.85
C GLY A 165 -3.97 -15.39 11.97
N ARG A 166 -4.53 -14.21 12.24
CA ARG A 166 -5.98 -13.98 12.41
C ARG A 166 -6.68 -13.60 11.10
N ALA A 167 -5.93 -13.32 10.05
CA ALA A 167 -6.46 -13.04 8.72
C ALA A 167 -5.54 -13.58 7.62
N ASN A 168 -6.14 -13.86 6.48
CA ASN A 168 -5.44 -14.08 5.21
C ASN A 168 -5.85 -12.97 4.23
N MET A 169 -4.98 -11.99 4.02
CA MET A 169 -5.26 -10.85 3.13
C MET A 169 -5.55 -11.26 1.69
N GLY A 170 -4.98 -12.37 1.21
CA GLY A 170 -5.25 -12.88 -0.15
C GLY A 170 -6.68 -13.41 -0.30
N GLU A 171 -7.18 -14.12 0.72
CA GLU A 171 -8.56 -14.60 0.76
C GLU A 171 -9.55 -13.44 0.89
N LEU A 172 -9.29 -12.50 1.81
CA LEU A 172 -10.13 -11.31 2.00
C LEU A 172 -10.21 -10.47 0.72
N GLY A 173 -9.08 -10.24 0.04
CA GLY A 173 -9.06 -9.54 -1.23
C GLY A 173 -9.85 -10.28 -2.32
N SER A 174 -9.78 -11.60 -2.36
CA SER A 174 -10.56 -12.41 -3.31
C SER A 174 -12.07 -12.31 -3.04
N MET A 175 -12.48 -12.33 -1.77
CA MET A 175 -13.88 -12.13 -1.37
C MET A 175 -14.39 -10.76 -1.81
N TRP A 176 -13.66 -9.69 -1.48
CA TRP A 176 -14.03 -8.33 -1.86
C TRP A 176 -14.09 -8.15 -3.38
N ASN A 177 -13.11 -8.64 -4.13
CA ASN A 177 -13.09 -8.55 -5.59
C ASN A 177 -14.35 -9.19 -6.20
N ASN A 178 -14.75 -10.37 -5.73
CA ASN A 178 -15.93 -11.07 -6.24
C ASN A 178 -17.23 -10.32 -5.95
N GLU A 179 -17.31 -9.61 -4.83
CA GLU A 179 -18.45 -8.75 -4.49
C GLU A 179 -18.44 -7.46 -5.33
N ALA A 180 -17.31 -6.76 -5.41
CA ALA A 180 -17.17 -5.52 -6.15
C ALA A 180 -17.47 -5.67 -7.66
N PHE A 181 -17.13 -6.81 -8.28
CA PHE A 181 -17.53 -7.11 -9.66
C PHE A 181 -19.03 -7.38 -9.79
N ARG A 182 -19.67 -8.00 -8.80
CA ARG A 182 -21.13 -8.26 -8.82
C ARG A 182 -21.95 -7.00 -8.62
N GLU A 183 -21.44 -6.06 -7.82
CA GLU A 183 -22.11 -4.80 -7.50
C GLU A 183 -21.76 -3.65 -8.45
N TYR A 184 -20.95 -3.91 -9.50
CA TYR A 184 -20.48 -2.90 -10.46
C TYR A 184 -19.72 -1.72 -9.80
N VAL A 185 -19.08 -1.98 -8.66
CA VAL A 185 -18.18 -1.02 -7.99
C VAL A 185 -16.76 -1.15 -8.54
N ALA A 186 -16.37 -2.34 -9.02
CA ALA A 186 -15.11 -2.56 -9.72
C ALA A 186 -15.17 -2.15 -11.20
N MET A 187 -14.02 -1.80 -11.79
CA MET A 187 -13.95 -1.58 -13.24
C MET A 187 -14.38 -2.83 -14.02
N PRO A 188 -15.03 -2.70 -15.20
CA PRO A 188 -15.48 -3.83 -15.99
C PRO A 188 -14.34 -4.77 -16.38
N LYS A 189 -14.64 -6.06 -16.54
CA LYS A 189 -13.66 -7.02 -17.06
C LYS A 189 -13.38 -6.75 -18.53
N VAL A 190 -12.26 -7.28 -19.03
CA VAL A 190 -11.89 -7.12 -20.45
C VAL A 190 -12.97 -7.66 -21.39
N GLU A 191 -13.68 -8.72 -21.00
CA GLU A 191 -14.81 -9.27 -21.77
C GLU A 191 -15.96 -8.26 -21.89
N ASP A 192 -16.29 -7.57 -20.81
CA ASP A 192 -17.35 -6.56 -20.77
C ASP A 192 -16.95 -5.31 -21.57
N LEU A 193 -15.68 -4.89 -21.47
CA LEU A 193 -15.15 -3.77 -22.26
C LEU A 193 -15.24 -4.03 -23.76
N LYS A 194 -14.87 -5.24 -24.21
CA LYS A 194 -14.99 -5.62 -25.63
C LYS A 194 -16.44 -5.58 -26.12
N THR A 195 -17.37 -5.99 -25.27
CA THR A 195 -18.80 -5.95 -25.58
C THR A 195 -19.29 -4.51 -25.70
N ASN A 196 -18.87 -3.63 -24.80
CA ASN A 196 -19.23 -2.20 -24.80
C ASN A 196 -18.59 -1.40 -25.93
N MET A 197 -17.45 -1.84 -26.47
CA MET A 197 -16.78 -1.21 -27.63
C MET A 197 -17.32 -1.68 -28.99
N ALA A 198 -18.12 -2.75 -29.02
CA ALA A 198 -18.73 -3.29 -30.23
C ALA A 198 -20.14 -2.72 -30.52
N LEU A 199 -20.63 -1.84 -29.65
CA LEU A 199 -21.87 -1.07 -29.77
C LEU A 199 -21.55 0.40 -30.14
#